data_AF-A0A497BGS8-F1
#
_entry.id   AF-A0A497BGS8-F1
#
_cell.length_a   1.000
_cell.length_b   1.000
_cell.length_c   1.000
_cell.angle_alpha   90.00
_cell.angle_beta   90.00
_cell.angle_gamma   90.00
#
_symmetry.space_group_name_H-M   'P 1'
#
loop_
_entity.id
_entity.type
_entity.pdbx_description
1 polymer ?
#
loop_
_entity_poly.entity_id
_entity_poly.type
_entity_poly.pdbx_seq_one_letter_code
_entity_poly.pdbx_strand_id
1 'polypeptide(L)' 'ALLRISQLVTDFPEIVELDVNPLMVFEEGRGAMAIDMRLVLG' A
#
# COMPACT_ATOMS: atom_id res chain seq x y z
N ALA A 1 -7.29 0.12 -4.50
CA ALA A 1 -6.16 0.38 -3.59
C ALA A 1 -4.83 0.31 -4.33
N LEU A 2 -4.56 -0.78 -5.06
CA LEU A 2 -3.29 -0.99 -5.79
C LEU A 2 -2.86 0.17 -6.68
N LEU A 3 -3.75 0.76 -7.49
CA LEU A 3 -3.38 1.90 -8.35
C LEU A 3 -2.86 3.12 -7.55
N ARG A 4 -3.41 3.38 -6.37
CA ARG A 4 -2.93 4.48 -5.50
C ARG A 4 -1.57 4.16 -4.89
N ILE A 5 -1.34 2.89 -4.52
CA ILE A 5 -0.04 2.43 -4.03
C ILE A 5 1.00 2.50 -5.16
N SER A 6 0.62 2.09 -6.37
CA SER A 6 1.47 2.18 -7.56
C SER A 6 1.85 3.63 -7.87
N GLN A 7 0.89 4.56 -7.76
CA GLN A 7 1.17 5.98 -7.93
C GLN A 7 2.13 6.48 -6.83
N LEU A 8 1.89 6.13 -5.57
CA LEU A 8 2.76 6.51 -4.44
C LEU A 8 4.22 6.09 -4.66
N VAL A 9 4.48 4.83 -5.00
CA VAL A 9 5.86 4.37 -5.24
C VAL A 9 6.48 4.93 -6.51
N THR A 10 5.66 5.42 -7.45
CA THR A 10 6.14 6.12 -8.65
C THR A 10 6.52 7.57 -8.33
N ASP A 11 5.74 8.24 -7.49
CA ASP A 11 5.93 9.64 -7.11
C ASP A 11 7.13 9.83 -6.16
N PHE A 12 7.45 8.80 -5.37
CA PHE A 12 8.52 8.81 -4.37
C PHE A 12 9.54 7.68 -4.66
N PRO A 13 10.50 7.90 -5.59
CA PRO A 13 11.47 6.89 -5.99
C PRO A 13 12.45 6.48 -4.87
N GLU A 14 12.53 7.23 -3.77
CA GLU A 14 13.26 6.84 -2.56
C GLU A 14 12.64 5.62 -1.85
N ILE A 15 11.38 5.30 -2.12
CA ILE A 15 10.72 4.10 -1.60
C ILE A 15 11.23 2.89 -2.39
N VAL A 16 12.18 2.16 -1.81
CA VAL A 16 12.78 0.98 -2.45
C VAL A 16 12.02 -0.32 -2.11
N GLU A 17 11.27 -0.33 -1.01
CA GLU A 17 10.38 -1.43 -0.64
C GLU A 17 9.12 -0.87 0.05
N LEU A 18 7.96 -1.40 -0.31
CA LEU A 18 6.70 -1.17 0.38
C LEU A 18 5.98 -2.51 0.54
N ASP A 19 5.73 -2.89 1.78
CA ASP A 19 5.03 -4.11 2.17
C ASP A 19 3.80 -3.76 3.01
N VAL A 20 2.65 -4.32 2.65
CA VAL A 20 1.38 -4.13 3.37
C VAL A 20 0.88 -5.49 3.79
N ASN A 21 0.97 -5.77 5.09
CA ASN A 21 0.51 -7.03 5.65
C ASN A 21 0.18 -6.86 7.15
N PRO A 22 -1.07 -7.11 7.58
CA PRO A 22 -2.20 -7.59 6.80
C PRO A 22 -2.98 -6.48 6.08
N LEU A 23 -3.49 -6.82 4.89
CA LEU A 23 -4.50 -6.04 4.17
C LEU A 23 -5.88 -6.70 4.37
N MET A 24 -6.76 -6.01 5.09
CA MET A 24 -8.15 -6.46 5.26
C MET A 24 -8.99 -5.97 4.09
N VAL A 25 -9.59 -6.90 3.34
CA VAL A 25 -10.56 -6.60 2.28
C VAL A 25 -11.94 -6.87 2.82
N PHE A 26 -12.84 -5.89 2.71
CA PHE A 26 -14.22 -6.02 3.15
C PHE A 26 -15.12 -6.47 2.00
N GLU A 27 -16.38 -6.76 2.32
CA GLU A 27 -17.44 -7.02 1.34
C GLU A 27 -17.50 -5.97 0.23
N GLU A 28 -18.11 -6.34 -0.89
CA GLU A 28 -18.26 -5.46 -2.05
C GLU A 28 -18.81 -4.08 -1.67
N GLY A 29 -18.19 -3.04 -2.23
CA GLY A 29 -18.54 -1.64 -1.94
C GLY A 29 -18.01 -1.09 -0.60
N ARG A 30 -17.41 -1.93 0.27
CA ARG A 30 -16.88 -1.48 1.58
C ARG A 30 -15.38 -1.23 1.61
N GLY A 31 -14.67 -1.52 0.52
CA GLY A 31 -13.26 -1.17 0.34
C GLY A 31 -12.29 -2.11 1.06
N ALA A 32 -11.11 -1.58 1.41
CA ALA A 32 -10.03 -2.32 2.06
C ALA A 32 -9.25 -1.41 3.02
N MET A 33 -8.66 -2.00 4.05
CA MET A 33 -7.89 -1.31 5.09
C MET A 33 -6.55 -2.02 5.32
N ALA A 34 -5.46 -1.28 5.19
CA ALA A 34 -4.14 -1.72 5.64
C ALA A 34 -4.08 -1.60 7.16
N ILE A 35 -3.76 -2.67 7.86
CA ILE A 35 -3.64 -2.67 9.34
C ILE A 35 -2.22 -2.29 9.75
N ASP A 36 -1.24 -2.75 8.97
CA ASP A 36 0.18 -2.47 9.15
C ASP A 36 0.86 -2.32 7.78
N MET A 37 1.95 -1.56 7.76
CA MET A 37 2.80 -1.40 6.58
C MET A 37 4.25 -1.12 6.96
N ARG A 38 5.16 -1.67 6.17
CA ARG A 38 6.60 -1.43 6.25
C ARG A 38 7.08 -0.70 5.00
N LEU A 39 7.87 0.35 5.18
CA LEU A 39 8.57 1.05 4.10
C LEU A 39 10.06 0.98 4.35
N VAL A 40 10.80 0.76 3.27
CA VAL A 40 12.25 0.91 3.24
C VAL A 40 12.58 2.05 2.30
N LEU A 41 13.43 2.97 2.77
CA LEU A 41 13.93 4.08 2.00
C LEU A 41 15.40 3.81 1.62
N GLY A 42 15.75 4.16 0.38
CA GLY A 42 17.10 4.02 -0.19
C GLY A 42 17.90 5.31 -0.20
#